data_AF-F7PU36-F1
#
_entry.id   AF-F7PU36-F1
#
_cell.length_a   1.000
_cell.length_b   1.000
_cell.length_c   1.000
_cell.angle_alpha   90.00
_cell.angle_beta   90.00
_cell.angle_gamma   90.00
#
_symmetry.space_group_name_H-M   'P 1'
#
loop_
_entity.id
_entity.type
_entity.pdbx_description
1 polymer ?
#
loop_
_entity_poly.entity_id
_entity_poly.type
_entity_poly.pdbx_seq_one_letter_code
_entity_poly.pdbx_strand_id
1 'polypeptide(L)'
;MKKIIIFLSLVSITLVVLFIHGVVSTDTLTQDGKTFHRIGKVNGYTVYEHNELCSLDDERDIIQEDEFFIYYFSCPLSSNYLFKTNGDLITLEEVLKDQNVLIDDLREVITSIRKQPRYDLTNENLKQPVHFKIENYDLIGDVGDYLLYIDKNANIPYMSEIDLEQAELFYKDETGSYYFYDEYSHYYLVVKDDDVTYLPNALILGKITPEDLEAHREQLRYWVIED
;
A
#
# COMPACT_ATOMS: atom_id res chain seq x y z
N MET A 1 -40.83 52.53 53.10
CA MET A 1 -39.55 52.88 52.45
C MET A 1 -39.00 51.63 51.75
N LYS A 2 -38.54 51.83 50.49
CA LYS A 2 -37.66 50.98 49.64
C LYS A 2 -38.05 49.52 49.31
N LYS A 3 -38.33 49.33 48.01
CA LYS A 3 -38.10 48.10 47.23
C LYS A 3 -36.60 47.78 47.20
N ILE A 4 -36.22 46.49 47.25
CA ILE A 4 -35.25 45.88 46.31
C ILE A 4 -35.76 44.46 46.02
N ILE A 5 -35.67 44.11 44.75
CA ILE A 5 -36.26 42.97 44.07
C ILE A 5 -35.09 42.28 43.33
N ILE A 6 -35.08 40.93 43.35
CA ILE A 6 -34.42 39.99 42.40
C ILE A 6 -32.86 40.04 42.41
N PHE A 7 -32.04 39.05 42.00
CA PHE A 7 -32.18 37.94 41.07
C PHE A 7 -31.26 36.77 41.41
N LEU A 8 -31.73 35.55 41.06
CA LEU A 8 -30.94 34.33 40.95
C LEU A 8 -29.67 34.56 40.09
N SER A 9 -28.56 33.95 40.49
CA SER A 9 -27.67 33.27 39.53
C SER A 9 -27.38 31.89 40.12
N LEU A 10 -27.95 30.82 39.55
CA LEU A 10 -27.30 30.08 38.46
C LEU A 10 -25.78 30.19 38.56
N VAL A 11 -25.21 29.44 39.49
CA VAL A 11 -23.86 28.91 39.28
C VAL A 11 -23.99 27.93 38.13
N SER A 12 -23.92 28.48 36.93
CA SER A 12 -23.74 27.71 35.70
C SER A 12 -22.47 26.91 35.89
N ILE A 13 -22.64 25.62 36.19
CA ILE A 13 -21.69 24.60 35.78
C ILE A 13 -21.78 24.59 34.25
N THR A 14 -21.16 25.60 33.63
CA THR A 14 -20.74 25.48 32.24
C THR A 14 -19.62 24.47 32.32
N LEU A 15 -20.01 23.20 32.24
CA LEU A 15 -19.17 22.13 31.76
C LEU A 15 -18.54 22.70 30.50
N VAL A 16 -17.28 23.14 30.61
CA VAL A 16 -16.41 23.33 29.47
C VAL A 16 -16.22 21.92 28.94
N VAL A 17 -17.24 21.44 28.21
CA VAL A 17 -17.04 20.49 27.13
C VAL A 17 -16.21 21.30 26.15
N LEU A 18 -14.90 21.29 26.38
CA LEU A 18 -13.93 21.34 25.32
C LEU A 18 -14.35 20.20 24.40
N PHE A 19 -15.25 20.54 23.49
CA PHE A 19 -15.27 19.92 22.20
C PHE A 19 -13.85 20.08 21.68
N ILE A 20 -13.05 19.04 21.90
CA ILE A 20 -12.00 18.65 20.99
C ILE A 20 -12.73 18.23 19.71
N HIS A 21 -13.39 19.18 19.05
CA HIS A 21 -13.31 19.20 17.61
C HIS A 21 -11.83 19.40 17.40
N GLY A 22 -11.17 18.33 16.96
CA GLY A 22 -9.84 18.43 16.43
C GLY A 22 -9.85 19.66 15.55
N VAL A 23 -9.17 20.71 16.00
CA VAL A 23 -8.78 21.78 15.11
C VAL A 23 -7.82 21.04 14.18
N VAL A 24 -8.39 20.49 13.11
CA VAL A 24 -7.68 20.26 11.88
C VAL A 24 -7.25 21.66 11.51
N SER A 25 -6.10 22.07 12.06
CA SER A 25 -5.30 23.09 11.43
C SER A 25 -5.14 22.55 10.02
N THR A 26 -5.91 23.11 9.09
CA THR A 26 -5.72 22.90 7.68
C THR A 26 -4.42 23.60 7.36
N ASP A 27 -3.33 22.96 7.75
CA ASP A 27 -1.98 23.38 7.43
C ASP A 27 -1.86 23.19 5.92
N THR A 28 -2.19 24.26 5.20
CA THR A 28 -2.16 24.32 3.76
C THR A 28 -0.93 25.09 3.34
N LEU A 29 -0.27 24.61 2.31
CA LEU A 29 0.88 25.26 1.70
C LEU A 29 0.51 25.69 0.29
N THR A 30 0.92 26.89 -0.11
CA THR A 30 0.74 27.37 -1.49
C THR A 30 2.10 27.44 -2.16
N GLN A 31 2.27 26.73 -3.27
CA GLN A 31 3.46 26.75 -4.09
C GLN A 31 3.06 26.78 -5.56
N ASP A 32 3.67 27.68 -6.34
CA ASP A 32 3.45 27.82 -7.78
C ASP A 32 1.97 27.92 -8.20
N GLY A 33 1.15 28.57 -7.36
CA GLY A 33 -0.28 28.75 -7.58
C GLY A 33 -1.16 27.55 -7.22
N LYS A 34 -0.56 26.43 -6.79
CA LYS A 34 -1.27 25.24 -6.29
C LYS A 34 -1.40 25.30 -4.76
N THR A 35 -2.51 24.77 -4.24
CA THR A 35 -2.72 24.60 -2.78
C THR A 35 -2.57 23.13 -2.42
N PHE A 36 -1.68 22.87 -1.47
CA PHE A 36 -1.38 21.54 -0.95
C PHE A 36 -1.94 21.41 0.46
N HIS A 37 -2.49 20.25 0.77
CA HIS A 37 -3.09 19.93 2.06
C HIS A 37 -2.19 18.94 2.80
N ARG A 38 -1.92 19.19 4.08
CA ARG A 38 -1.19 18.24 4.89
C ARG A 38 -1.94 16.91 5.01
N ILE A 39 -1.28 15.81 4.63
CA ILE A 39 -1.84 14.44 4.70
C ILE A 39 -1.21 13.62 5.82
N GLY A 40 0.00 13.95 6.28
CA GLY A 40 0.62 13.19 7.36
C GLY A 40 2.02 13.64 7.74
N LYS A 41 2.72 12.75 8.43
CA LYS A 41 4.14 12.89 8.76
C LYS A 41 4.84 11.54 8.64
N VAL A 42 6.06 11.55 8.13
CA VAL A 42 6.92 10.38 7.99
C VAL A 42 8.34 10.78 8.37
N ASN A 43 8.93 10.10 9.37
CA ASN A 43 10.34 10.27 9.79
C ASN A 43 10.87 11.71 9.81
N GLY A 44 10.10 12.64 10.39
CA GLY A 44 10.48 14.07 10.53
C GLY A 44 9.98 14.97 9.40
N TYR A 45 9.53 14.40 8.28
CA TYR A 45 8.89 15.13 7.19
C TYR A 45 7.41 15.34 7.46
N THR A 46 6.91 16.52 7.12
CA THR A 46 5.48 16.77 6.98
C THR A 46 5.13 16.65 5.51
N VAL A 47 4.15 15.78 5.20
CA VAL A 47 3.77 15.47 3.83
C VAL A 47 2.51 16.25 3.47
N TYR A 48 2.54 16.90 2.31
CA TYR A 48 1.42 17.63 1.74
C TYR A 48 1.06 17.09 0.35
N GLU A 49 -0.22 17.07 0.03
CA GLU A 49 -0.79 16.58 -1.23
C GLU A 49 -1.60 17.67 -1.92
N HIS A 50 -1.45 17.80 -3.22
CA HIS A 50 -2.33 18.57 -4.09
C HIS A 50 -3.31 17.62 -4.78
N ASN A 51 -4.60 17.73 -4.42
CA ASN A 51 -5.65 16.93 -5.03
C ASN A 51 -5.98 17.46 -6.43
N GLU A 52 -5.28 16.95 -7.43
CA GLU A 52 -5.63 17.11 -8.84
C GLU A 52 -6.30 15.81 -9.32
N LEU A 53 -7.47 15.93 -9.96
CA LEU A 53 -8.15 14.77 -10.55
C LEU A 53 -7.27 14.24 -11.68
N CYS A 54 -6.83 13.00 -11.55
CA CYS A 54 -6.08 12.34 -12.61
C CYS A 54 -7.02 11.68 -13.62
N SER A 55 -6.72 11.84 -14.91
CA SER A 55 -7.26 10.96 -15.94
C SER A 55 -6.49 9.64 -15.90
N LEU A 56 -7.22 8.52 -15.82
CA LEU A 56 -6.72 7.14 -15.72
C LEU A 56 -5.93 6.65 -16.95
N ASP A 57 -5.36 7.54 -17.76
CA ASP A 57 -4.48 7.11 -18.83
C ASP A 57 -3.19 6.56 -18.21
N ASP A 58 -2.75 5.38 -18.67
CA ASP A 58 -1.77 4.42 -18.12
C ASP A 58 -0.34 4.92 -17.81
N GLU A 59 -0.17 6.17 -17.39
CA GLU A 59 1.14 6.72 -17.04
C GLU A 59 1.52 6.29 -15.62
N ARG A 60 2.57 5.47 -15.52
CA ARG A 60 3.20 5.08 -14.26
C ARG A 60 4.47 5.90 -14.07
N ASP A 61 4.59 6.56 -12.92
CA ASP A 61 5.82 7.23 -12.53
C ASP A 61 6.57 6.35 -11.54
N ILE A 62 7.68 5.74 -11.98
CA ILE A 62 8.51 4.86 -11.15
C ILE A 62 9.27 5.71 -10.14
N ILE A 63 9.00 5.46 -8.87
CA ILE A 63 9.55 6.18 -7.72
C ILE A 63 10.88 5.58 -7.31
N GLN A 64 10.90 4.25 -7.15
CA GLN A 64 12.04 3.48 -6.70
C GLN A 64 11.92 2.06 -7.20
N GLU A 65 13.05 1.43 -7.47
CA GLU A 65 13.14 0.00 -7.69
C GLU A 65 14.11 -0.59 -6.69
N ASP A 66 13.81 -1.79 -6.21
CA ASP A 66 14.78 -2.66 -5.57
C ASP A 66 14.91 -3.97 -6.37
N GLU A 67 15.56 -4.97 -5.76
CA GLU A 67 15.76 -6.27 -6.39
C GLU A 67 14.44 -7.02 -6.64
N PHE A 68 13.38 -6.71 -5.89
CA PHE A 68 12.13 -7.45 -5.87
C PHE A 68 10.93 -6.65 -6.32
N PHE A 69 10.97 -5.33 -6.20
CA PHE A 69 9.80 -4.48 -6.36
C PHE A 69 10.09 -3.24 -7.19
N ILE A 70 9.04 -2.83 -7.91
CA ILE A 70 8.93 -1.53 -8.54
C ILE A 70 7.86 -0.77 -7.75
N TYR A 71 8.26 0.35 -7.18
CA TYR A 71 7.38 1.29 -6.49
C TYR A 71 7.04 2.41 -7.46
N TYR A 72 5.76 2.69 -7.65
CA TYR A 72 5.29 3.65 -8.63
C TYR A 72 4.04 4.37 -8.16
N PHE A 73 3.80 5.58 -8.68
CA PHE A 73 2.48 6.19 -8.54
C PHE A 73 1.54 5.64 -9.62
N SER A 74 0.31 5.28 -9.25
CA SER A 74 -0.73 4.81 -10.19
C SER A 74 -1.24 5.87 -11.18
N CYS A 75 -0.67 7.07 -11.11
CA CYS A 75 -0.80 8.22 -12.01
C CYS A 75 0.45 9.09 -11.78
N PRO A 76 0.99 9.87 -12.74
CA PRO A 76 2.15 10.74 -12.51
C PRO A 76 1.81 11.89 -11.53
N LEU A 77 1.83 11.55 -10.24
CA LEU A 77 1.44 12.39 -9.11
C LEU A 77 2.65 12.79 -8.26
N SER A 78 3.88 12.43 -8.64
CA SER A 78 5.07 12.82 -7.87
C SER A 78 5.15 14.33 -7.64
N SER A 79 4.72 15.13 -8.61
CA SER A 79 4.60 16.59 -8.51
C SER A 79 3.44 17.11 -7.62
N ASN A 80 2.52 16.24 -7.23
CA ASN A 80 1.41 16.56 -6.32
C ASN A 80 1.79 16.37 -4.85
N TYR A 81 2.99 15.87 -4.56
CA TYR A 81 3.47 15.71 -3.19
C TYR A 81 4.60 16.71 -2.88
N LEU A 82 4.52 17.31 -1.69
CA LEU A 82 5.58 18.14 -1.14
C LEU A 82 5.95 17.65 0.25
N PHE A 83 7.25 17.67 0.54
CA PHE A 83 7.80 17.23 1.81
C PHE A 83 8.46 18.41 2.50
N LYS A 84 8.08 18.67 3.74
CA LYS A 84 8.62 19.79 4.54
C LYS A 84 9.39 19.27 5.73
N THR A 85 10.63 19.73 5.89
CA THR A 85 11.47 19.46 7.06
C THR A 85 12.19 20.74 7.49
N ASN A 86 12.26 21.02 8.79
CA ASN A 86 12.94 22.20 9.36
C ASN A 86 12.58 23.57 8.74
N GLY A 87 11.41 23.68 8.09
CA GLY A 87 10.96 24.89 7.41
C GLY A 87 11.19 24.89 5.90
N ASP A 88 12.08 24.03 5.41
CA ASP A 88 12.42 23.89 4.00
C ASP A 88 11.52 22.87 3.30
N LEU A 89 11.29 23.09 2.00
CA LEU A 89 10.58 22.16 1.12
C LEU A 89 11.60 21.36 0.32
N ILE A 90 11.39 20.05 0.25
CA ILE A 90 12.23 19.14 -0.49
C ILE A 90 11.40 18.21 -1.37
N THR A 91 12.05 17.63 -2.36
CA THR A 91 11.46 16.71 -3.35
C THR A 91 11.38 15.28 -2.82
N LEU A 92 10.54 14.44 -3.43
CA LEU A 92 10.51 13.00 -3.17
C LEU A 92 11.88 12.35 -3.39
N GLU A 93 12.60 12.73 -4.44
CA GLU A 93 13.93 12.21 -4.73
C GLU A 93 14.92 12.50 -3.58
N GLU A 94 14.84 13.68 -2.97
CA GLU A 94 15.66 14.03 -1.81
C GLU A 94 15.24 13.26 -0.55
N VAL A 95 13.94 13.02 -0.35
CA VAL A 95 13.42 12.18 0.74
C VAL A 95 13.93 10.75 0.61
N LEU A 96 13.87 10.15 -0.58
CA LEU A 96 14.32 8.77 -0.81
C LEU A 96 15.84 8.61 -0.72
N LYS A 97 16.60 9.69 -0.92
CA LYS A 97 18.05 9.71 -0.66
C LYS A 97 18.37 9.78 0.84
N ASP A 98 17.44 10.24 1.67
CA ASP A 98 17.59 10.16 3.13
C ASP A 98 17.40 8.70 3.55
N GLN A 99 18.50 8.04 3.92
CA GLN A 99 18.51 6.64 4.35
C GLN A 99 17.66 6.37 5.61
N ASN A 100 17.13 7.41 6.25
CA ASN A 100 16.19 7.28 7.36
C ASN A 100 14.73 7.17 6.93
N VAL A 101 14.39 7.27 5.64
CA VAL A 101 13.01 7.12 5.14
C VAL A 101 12.93 5.90 4.24
N LEU A 102 12.17 4.89 4.66
CA LEU A 102 11.87 3.74 3.81
C LEU A 102 10.66 4.04 2.93
N ILE A 103 10.65 3.52 1.70
CA ILE A 103 9.52 3.68 0.78
C ILE A 103 8.22 3.10 1.38
N ASP A 104 8.31 2.06 2.20
CA ASP A 104 7.13 1.51 2.89
C ASP A 104 6.58 2.49 3.95
N ASP A 105 7.42 3.26 4.65
CA ASP A 105 6.95 4.32 5.56
C ASP A 105 6.20 5.43 4.79
N LEU A 106 6.63 5.72 3.57
CA LEU A 106 5.96 6.69 2.69
C LEU A 106 4.58 6.17 2.26
N ARG A 107 4.44 4.87 1.98
CA ARG A 107 3.18 4.24 1.55
C ARG A 107 2.10 4.28 2.63
N GLU A 108 2.48 4.23 3.90
CA GLU A 108 1.53 4.38 5.01
C GLU A 108 0.85 5.75 5.02
N VAL A 109 1.53 6.78 4.49
CA VAL A 109 1.02 8.15 4.44
C VAL A 109 0.47 8.50 3.06
N ILE A 110 1.09 8.01 1.99
CA ILE A 110 0.79 8.33 0.59
C ILE A 110 0.19 7.08 -0.06
N THR A 111 -1.13 6.96 0.05
CA THR A 111 -1.89 5.80 -0.43
C THR A 111 -1.85 5.58 -1.94
N SER A 112 -1.42 6.58 -2.71
CA SER A 112 -1.26 6.49 -4.18
C SER A 112 0.04 5.81 -4.61
N ILE A 113 0.99 5.59 -3.69
CA ILE A 113 2.20 4.81 -3.95
C ILE A 113 1.80 3.33 -4.00
N ARG A 114 1.89 2.75 -5.19
CA ARG A 114 1.68 1.33 -5.44
C ARG A 114 3.01 0.60 -5.48
N LYS A 115 2.95 -0.68 -5.13
CA LYS A 115 4.06 -1.61 -5.19
C LYS A 115 3.67 -2.76 -6.11
N GLN A 116 4.52 -3.08 -7.08
CA GLN A 116 4.38 -4.30 -7.87
C GLN A 116 5.69 -5.10 -7.83
N PRO A 117 5.63 -6.43 -7.93
CA PRO A 117 6.82 -7.24 -8.14
C PRO A 117 7.60 -6.80 -9.38
N ARG A 118 8.93 -6.89 -9.30
CA ARG A 118 9.83 -6.70 -10.43
C ARG A 118 9.78 -7.96 -11.30
N TYR A 119 8.95 -7.94 -12.33
CA TYR A 119 8.89 -8.99 -13.34
C TYR A 119 10.07 -8.84 -14.33
N ASP A 120 11.31 -8.98 -13.86
CA ASP A 120 12.43 -9.12 -14.78
C ASP A 120 12.46 -10.57 -15.29
N LEU A 121 11.68 -10.81 -16.36
CA LEU A 121 11.58 -12.08 -17.09
C LEU A 121 12.93 -12.62 -17.60
N THR A 122 14.02 -11.86 -17.45
CA THR A 122 15.36 -12.23 -17.91
C THR A 122 16.32 -12.62 -16.78
N ASN A 123 15.94 -12.46 -15.51
CA ASN A 123 16.83 -12.67 -14.38
C ASN A 123 16.48 -13.94 -13.61
N GLU A 124 17.25 -15.01 -13.85
CA GLU A 124 17.24 -16.25 -13.05
C GLU A 124 17.64 -16.03 -11.56
N ASN A 125 17.91 -14.79 -11.16
CA ASN A 125 18.31 -14.38 -9.81
C ASN A 125 17.18 -13.78 -8.96
N LEU A 126 15.91 -14.08 -9.24
CA LEU A 126 14.80 -13.79 -8.31
C LEU A 126 14.98 -14.63 -7.02
N LYS A 127 15.94 -14.23 -6.17
CA LYS A 127 16.35 -14.96 -4.96
C LYS A 127 15.53 -14.50 -3.77
N GLN A 128 15.18 -15.47 -2.94
CA GLN A 128 14.68 -15.40 -1.57
C GLN A 128 14.23 -14.02 -1.01
N PRO A 129 13.00 -13.90 -0.47
CA PRO A 129 12.55 -12.70 0.24
C PRO A 129 13.55 -12.34 1.35
N VAL A 130 14.15 -11.14 1.28
CA VAL A 130 15.24 -10.68 2.18
C VAL A 130 14.84 -10.59 3.66
N HIS A 131 13.54 -10.73 3.98
CA HIS A 131 13.00 -10.78 5.34
C HIS A 131 12.08 -11.97 5.59
N PHE A 132 12.44 -13.14 5.10
CA PHE A 132 11.68 -14.35 5.40
C PHE A 132 12.04 -14.93 6.77
N LYS A 133 11.04 -14.96 7.65
CA LYS A 133 11.00 -15.92 8.76
C LYS A 133 9.70 -16.71 8.64
N ILE A 134 9.81 -18.01 8.40
CA ILE A 134 8.65 -18.90 8.23
C ILE A 134 7.65 -18.80 9.41
N GLU A 135 8.12 -18.44 10.60
CA GLU A 135 7.29 -18.22 11.79
C GLU A 135 6.24 -17.11 11.62
N ASN A 136 6.42 -16.18 10.68
CA ASN A 136 5.47 -15.12 10.35
C ASN A 136 4.42 -15.55 9.32
N TYR A 137 4.45 -16.81 8.86
CA TYR A 137 3.55 -17.32 7.85
C TYR A 137 2.74 -18.50 8.39
N ASP A 138 1.52 -18.65 7.91
CA ASP A 138 0.66 -19.81 8.11
C ASP A 138 0.74 -20.73 6.90
N LEU A 139 0.86 -22.04 7.15
CA LEU A 139 0.80 -23.05 6.09
C LEU A 139 -0.63 -23.15 5.58
N ILE A 140 -0.82 -22.97 4.27
CA ILE A 140 -2.09 -23.24 3.60
C ILE A 140 -2.16 -24.74 3.25
N GLY A 141 -1.12 -25.28 2.61
CA GLY A 141 -1.07 -26.67 2.20
C GLY A 141 -0.05 -26.93 1.08
N ASP A 142 -0.15 -28.11 0.45
CA ASP A 142 0.73 -28.51 -0.64
C ASP A 142 0.24 -27.98 -2.00
N VAL A 143 1.17 -27.54 -2.86
CA VAL A 143 0.96 -27.12 -4.26
C VAL A 143 2.02 -27.79 -5.13
N GLY A 144 1.63 -28.83 -5.86
CA GLY A 144 2.60 -29.72 -6.52
C GLY A 144 3.55 -30.35 -5.51
N ASP A 145 4.87 -30.16 -5.71
CA ASP A 145 5.91 -30.62 -4.78
C ASP A 145 6.33 -29.57 -3.73
N TYR A 146 5.61 -28.45 -3.63
CA TYR A 146 5.96 -27.33 -2.77
C TYR A 146 4.91 -27.10 -1.69
N LEU A 147 5.30 -26.38 -0.62
CA LEU A 147 4.40 -25.92 0.42
C LEU A 147 4.02 -24.46 0.17
N LEU A 148 2.72 -24.17 0.22
CA LEU A 148 2.13 -22.84 0.10
C LEU A 148 1.90 -22.23 1.48
N TYR A 149 2.39 -21.02 1.65
CA TYR A 149 2.29 -20.24 2.89
C TYR A 149 1.66 -18.87 2.63
N ILE A 150 1.00 -18.31 3.65
CA ILE A 150 0.45 -16.94 3.64
C ILE A 150 0.99 -16.15 4.83
N ASP A 151 1.31 -14.87 4.64
CA ASP A 151 1.71 -13.98 5.74
C ASP A 151 0.58 -13.89 6.78
N LYS A 152 0.91 -14.13 8.06
CA LYS A 152 -0.04 -14.08 9.19
C LYS A 152 -0.69 -12.72 9.35
N ASN A 153 -0.02 -11.66 8.91
CA ASN A 153 -0.50 -10.29 8.99
C ASN A 153 -1.23 -9.86 7.71
N ALA A 154 -1.38 -10.76 6.73
CA ALA A 154 -2.16 -10.49 5.52
C ALA A 154 -3.62 -10.26 5.88
N ASN A 155 -4.05 -9.00 5.89
CA ASN A 155 -5.44 -8.64 6.06
C ASN A 155 -6.14 -8.63 4.70
N ILE A 156 -6.46 -9.82 4.19
CA ILE A 156 -7.11 -9.98 2.90
C ILE A 156 -8.63 -9.81 3.09
N PRO A 157 -9.26 -8.74 2.57
CA PRO A 157 -10.71 -8.57 2.61
C PRO A 157 -11.42 -9.67 1.81
N TYR A 158 -12.59 -10.08 2.29
CA TYR A 158 -13.42 -11.02 1.55
C TYR A 158 -14.12 -10.28 0.41
N MET A 159 -13.99 -10.79 -0.82
CA MET A 159 -14.66 -10.23 -1.99
C MET A 159 -15.30 -11.33 -2.81
N SER A 160 -16.57 -11.13 -3.13
CA SER A 160 -17.35 -12.06 -3.96
C SER A 160 -17.16 -11.84 -5.46
N GLU A 161 -16.71 -10.65 -5.85
CA GLU A 161 -16.52 -10.24 -7.25
C GLU A 161 -15.19 -9.50 -7.38
N ILE A 162 -14.52 -9.68 -8.52
CA ILE A 162 -13.29 -8.96 -8.84
C ILE A 162 -13.63 -7.59 -9.44
N ASP A 163 -13.08 -6.53 -8.86
CA ASP A 163 -13.00 -5.23 -9.51
C ASP A 163 -11.68 -5.19 -10.29
N LEU A 164 -11.75 -5.25 -11.62
CA LEU A 164 -10.55 -5.26 -12.46
C LEU A 164 -9.76 -3.96 -12.36
N GLU A 165 -10.36 -2.85 -11.94
CA GLU A 165 -9.65 -1.59 -11.70
C GLU A 165 -8.76 -1.67 -10.45
N GLN A 166 -9.03 -2.64 -9.56
CA GLN A 166 -8.29 -2.88 -8.32
C GLN A 166 -7.55 -4.21 -8.33
N ALA A 167 -7.58 -4.92 -9.46
CA ALA A 167 -6.96 -6.21 -9.62
C ALA A 167 -5.50 -6.08 -10.08
N GLU A 168 -4.62 -6.88 -9.50
CA GLU A 168 -3.24 -7.04 -9.95
C GLU A 168 -3.12 -8.32 -10.79
N LEU A 169 -2.76 -8.17 -12.07
CA LEU A 169 -2.34 -9.31 -12.89
C LEU A 169 -1.04 -9.87 -12.30
N PHE A 170 -1.05 -11.13 -11.87
CA PHE A 170 0.14 -11.78 -11.31
C PHE A 170 0.67 -12.92 -12.18
N TYR A 171 -0.15 -13.48 -13.06
CA TYR A 171 0.26 -14.53 -13.98
C TYR A 171 -0.62 -14.53 -15.24
N LYS A 172 -0.05 -14.93 -16.37
CA LYS A 172 -0.76 -15.11 -17.63
C LYS A 172 -0.12 -16.26 -18.40
N ASP A 173 -0.95 -17.14 -18.93
CA ASP A 173 -0.53 -18.23 -19.81
C ASP A 173 -1.46 -18.32 -21.03
N GLU A 174 -1.45 -19.46 -21.72
CA GLU A 174 -2.32 -19.70 -22.89
C GLU A 174 -3.79 -19.96 -22.54
N THR A 175 -4.11 -20.19 -21.27
CA THR A 175 -5.45 -20.51 -20.78
C THR A 175 -6.18 -19.28 -20.26
N GLY A 176 -5.45 -18.28 -19.78
CA GLY A 176 -6.04 -17.01 -19.37
C GLY A 176 -5.11 -16.10 -18.59
N SER A 177 -5.72 -15.06 -18.04
CA SER A 177 -5.08 -14.03 -17.24
C SER A 177 -5.52 -14.18 -15.78
N TYR A 178 -4.55 -14.26 -14.87
CA TYR A 178 -4.75 -14.56 -13.45
C TYR A 178 -4.50 -13.33 -12.60
N TYR A 179 -5.49 -13.00 -11.77
CA TYR A 179 -5.52 -11.76 -11.00
C TYR A 179 -5.67 -12.01 -9.50
N PHE A 180 -4.87 -11.32 -8.70
CA PHE A 180 -5.18 -11.09 -7.30
C PHE A 180 -5.96 -9.78 -7.18
N TYR A 181 -6.71 -9.63 -6.10
CA TYR A 181 -7.16 -8.30 -5.69
C TYR A 181 -5.97 -7.58 -5.02
N ASP A 182 -5.78 -6.28 -5.27
CA ASP A 182 -4.88 -5.34 -4.60
C ASP A 182 -3.60 -5.92 -3.95
N GLU A 183 -2.45 -5.88 -4.63
CA GLU A 183 -1.12 -6.27 -4.14
C GLU A 183 -0.98 -7.67 -3.48
N TYR A 184 -2.01 -8.52 -3.36
CA TYR A 184 -1.94 -9.75 -2.52
C TYR A 184 -0.98 -10.83 -3.00
N SER A 185 -0.44 -10.66 -4.21
CA SER A 185 0.57 -11.52 -4.83
C SER A 185 1.82 -11.74 -3.95
N HIS A 186 2.15 -10.80 -3.07
CA HIS A 186 3.32 -10.89 -2.18
C HIS A 186 3.04 -11.50 -0.79
N TYR A 187 1.79 -11.80 -0.45
CA TYR A 187 1.49 -12.49 0.81
C TYR A 187 1.77 -13.99 0.73
N TYR A 188 1.87 -14.52 -0.48
CA TYR A 188 1.99 -15.95 -0.71
C TYR A 188 3.42 -16.37 -1.03
N LEU A 189 3.90 -17.39 -0.31
CA LEU A 189 5.19 -18.00 -0.51
C LEU A 189 5.04 -19.48 -0.86
N VAL A 190 5.92 -19.94 -1.74
CA VAL A 190 6.05 -21.32 -2.16
C VAL A 190 7.43 -21.81 -1.72
N VAL A 191 7.47 -22.89 -0.95
CA VAL A 191 8.66 -23.37 -0.24
C VAL A 191 8.92 -24.84 -0.52
N LYS A 192 10.16 -25.21 -0.88
CA LYS A 192 10.62 -26.59 -0.98
C LYS A 192 12.07 -26.66 -0.53
N ASP A 193 12.34 -27.47 0.49
CA ASP A 193 13.65 -27.53 1.16
C ASP A 193 14.13 -26.12 1.58
N ASP A 194 15.26 -25.65 1.05
CA ASP A 194 15.81 -24.31 1.31
C ASP A 194 15.42 -23.26 0.25
N ASP A 195 14.58 -23.63 -0.73
CA ASP A 195 14.11 -22.75 -1.79
C ASP A 195 12.79 -22.09 -1.38
N VAL A 196 12.79 -20.75 -1.33
CA VAL A 196 11.65 -19.91 -0.92
C VAL A 196 11.42 -18.90 -2.02
N THR A 197 10.23 -18.89 -2.61
CA THR A 197 9.88 -18.05 -3.74
C THR A 197 8.49 -17.45 -3.55
N TYR A 198 8.28 -16.19 -3.95
CA TYR A 198 6.92 -15.63 -4.01
C TYR A 198 6.06 -16.37 -5.04
N LEU A 199 4.78 -16.52 -4.75
CA LEU A 199 3.86 -17.30 -5.58
C LEU A 199 3.88 -16.92 -7.08
N PRO A 200 3.82 -15.63 -7.49
CA PRO A 200 3.90 -15.25 -8.90
C PRO A 200 5.22 -15.69 -9.55
N ASN A 201 6.34 -15.55 -8.83
CA ASN A 201 7.65 -15.96 -9.34
C ASN A 201 7.74 -17.48 -9.48
N ALA A 202 7.12 -18.24 -8.57
CA ALA A 202 7.08 -19.68 -8.65
C ALA A 202 6.33 -20.18 -9.91
N LEU A 203 5.24 -19.50 -10.29
CA LEU A 203 4.51 -19.77 -11.53
C LEU A 203 5.33 -19.37 -12.78
N ILE A 204 5.94 -18.19 -12.78
CA ILE A 204 6.77 -17.71 -13.91
C ILE A 204 7.97 -18.64 -14.15
N LEU A 205 8.61 -19.10 -13.06
CA LEU A 205 9.74 -20.01 -13.12
C LEU A 205 9.34 -21.47 -13.40
N GLY A 206 8.04 -21.76 -13.54
CA GLY A 206 7.52 -23.12 -13.76
C GLY A 206 7.80 -24.07 -12.60
N LYS A 207 7.99 -23.55 -11.37
CA LYS A 207 8.16 -24.36 -10.16
C LYS A 207 6.84 -25.04 -9.77
N ILE A 208 5.73 -24.36 -10.02
CA ILE A 208 4.36 -24.83 -9.84
C ILE A 208 3.53 -24.38 -11.05
N THR A 209 2.35 -24.97 -11.25
CA THR A 209 1.41 -24.56 -12.31
C THR A 209 0.13 -23.96 -11.73
N PRO A 210 -0.68 -23.26 -12.52
CA PRO A 210 -1.98 -22.80 -12.07
C PRO A 210 -2.89 -23.93 -11.59
N GLU A 211 -2.82 -25.12 -12.20
CA GLU A 211 -3.59 -26.29 -11.76
C GLU A 211 -3.24 -26.72 -10.33
N ASP A 212 -1.97 -26.56 -9.92
CA ASP A 212 -1.55 -26.85 -8.53
C ASP A 212 -2.25 -25.94 -7.52
N LEU A 213 -2.68 -24.76 -7.94
CA LEU A 213 -3.33 -23.75 -7.07
C LEU A 213 -4.84 -23.93 -6.93
N GLU A 214 -5.48 -24.69 -7.83
CA GLU A 214 -6.93 -24.81 -7.86
C GLU A 214 -7.52 -25.41 -6.57
N ALA A 215 -6.77 -26.30 -5.91
CA ALA A 215 -7.15 -26.86 -4.61
C ALA A 215 -7.22 -25.81 -3.49
N HIS A 216 -6.56 -24.67 -3.67
CA HIS A 216 -6.46 -23.58 -2.69
C HIS A 216 -7.04 -22.26 -3.22
N ARG A 217 -7.81 -22.30 -4.32
CA ARG A 217 -8.35 -21.10 -4.97
C ARG A 217 -9.14 -20.21 -3.99
N GLU A 218 -9.93 -20.79 -3.10
CA GLU A 218 -10.72 -20.05 -2.10
C GLU A 218 -9.83 -19.32 -1.07
N GLN A 219 -8.71 -19.93 -0.68
CA GLN A 219 -7.75 -19.36 0.27
C GLN A 219 -6.88 -18.28 -0.40
N LEU A 220 -6.43 -18.55 -1.63
CA LEU A 220 -5.60 -17.66 -2.43
C LEU A 220 -6.38 -16.43 -2.92
N ARG A 221 -7.69 -16.59 -3.16
CA ARG A 221 -8.58 -15.53 -3.66
C ARG A 221 -8.02 -14.88 -4.92
N TYR A 222 -7.70 -15.71 -5.91
CA TYR A 222 -7.40 -15.24 -7.25
C TYR A 222 -8.57 -15.51 -8.19
N TRP A 223 -8.64 -14.71 -9.26
CA TRP A 223 -9.59 -14.85 -10.35
C TRP A 223 -8.85 -15.19 -11.63
N VAL A 224 -9.52 -15.95 -12.49
CA VAL A 224 -9.05 -16.30 -13.82
C VAL A 224 -10.03 -15.72 -14.82
N ILE A 225 -9.50 -14.93 -15.75
CA ILE A 225 -10.23 -14.46 -16.92
C ILE A 225 -9.68 -15.23 -18.10
N GLU A 226 -10.51 -16.15 -18.62
CA GLU A 226 -10.20 -16.89 -19.84
C GLU A 226 -10.11 -15.91 -21.03
N ASP A 227 -9.09 -16.11 -21.87
CA ASP A 227 -8.87 -15.32 -23.10
C ASP A 227 -9.81 -15.74 -24.25
#